data_AF-A0A920WBW2-F1
#
_entry.id   AF-A0A920WBW2-F1
#
_cell.length_a   1.000
_cell.length_b   1.000
_cell.length_c   1.000
_cell.angle_alpha   90.00
_cell.angle_beta   90.00
_cell.angle_gamma   90.00
#
_symmetry.space_group_name_H-M   'P 1'
#
loop_
_entity.id
_entity.type
_entity.pdbx_description
1 polymer ?
#
loop_
_entity_poly.entity_id
_entity_poly.type
_entity_poly.pdbx_seq_one_letter_code
_entity_poly.pdbx_strand_id
1 'polypeptide(L)'
;MEWTIIKADRTSKDPSGVDGFIQRMDQELRAGGSPIEGFRILESGLEMLWITREIENEVLQNPGDNKKLYVGFQNSTKLNIESRRYAMLKKTGIDVVGFGEGETSKENAGNLEQWVALPRNTSAFENQWYLITTGPVPIVFVGWETSDQEKFGEGGISSEGKQFRGFVSNECELLKLQSNI
;
A
#
# COMPACT_ATOMS: atom_id res chain seq x y z
N MET A 1 -5.00 -17.48 1.17
CA MET A 1 -3.72 -16.80 1.42
C MET A 1 -3.79 -16.04 2.73
N GLU A 2 -2.75 -16.15 3.57
CA GLU A 2 -2.52 -15.19 4.67
C GLU A 2 -1.80 -13.96 4.10
N TRP A 3 -2.47 -12.79 4.12
CA TRP A 3 -1.98 -11.50 3.61
C TRP A 3 -1.08 -10.78 4.62
N THR A 4 -0.19 -11.54 5.24
CA THR A 4 0.78 -11.08 6.24
C THR A 4 2.09 -11.81 6.03
N ILE A 5 3.20 -11.18 6.40
CA ILE A 5 4.51 -11.83 6.40
C ILE A 5 4.54 -12.89 7.50
N ILE A 6 4.72 -14.14 7.11
CA ILE A 6 4.82 -15.28 8.04
C ILE A 6 6.27 -15.68 8.27
N LYS A 7 6.51 -16.53 9.27
CA LYS A 7 7.86 -17.03 9.60
C LYS A 7 8.55 -17.69 8.41
N ALA A 8 7.80 -18.40 7.57
CA ALA A 8 8.32 -19.08 6.39
C ALA A 8 8.82 -18.12 5.29
N ASP A 9 8.36 -16.87 5.29
CA ASP A 9 8.78 -15.86 4.33
C ASP A 9 10.18 -15.31 4.66
N ARG A 10 10.66 -15.49 5.90
CA ARG A 10 11.91 -14.92 6.40
C ARG A 10 13.09 -15.86 6.16
N THR A 11 14.19 -15.30 5.65
CA THR A 11 15.44 -16.02 5.43
C THR A 11 16.62 -15.29 6.08
N SER A 12 17.80 -15.91 6.09
CA SER A 12 19.02 -15.22 6.54
C SER A 12 19.44 -14.06 5.63
N LYS A 13 19.01 -14.08 4.35
CA LYS A 13 19.29 -13.03 3.37
C LYS A 13 18.22 -11.94 3.35
N ASP A 14 16.98 -12.30 3.68
CA ASP A 14 15.86 -11.38 3.85
C ASP A 14 15.19 -11.64 5.21
N PRO A 15 15.70 -11.01 6.29
CA PRO A 15 15.10 -11.14 7.60
C PRO A 15 13.74 -10.44 7.70
N SER A 16 13.44 -9.50 6.80
CA SER A 16 12.15 -8.79 6.75
C SER A 16 11.02 -9.71 6.29
N GLY A 17 11.33 -10.62 5.36
CA GLY A 17 10.39 -11.58 4.77
C GLY A 17 9.54 -11.01 3.64
N VAL A 18 9.83 -9.79 3.16
CA VAL A 18 9.10 -9.16 2.06
C VAL A 18 9.29 -9.94 0.75
N ASP A 19 10.51 -10.39 0.47
CA ASP A 19 10.79 -11.12 -0.77
C ASP A 19 10.11 -12.49 -0.76
N GLY A 20 10.13 -13.17 0.40
CA GLY A 20 9.44 -14.44 0.60
C GLY A 20 7.92 -14.30 0.49
N PHE A 21 7.36 -13.24 1.07
CA PHE A 21 5.93 -12.92 0.95
C PHE A 21 5.54 -12.70 -0.51
N ILE A 22 6.30 -11.90 -1.26
CA ILE A 22 6.06 -11.63 -2.68
C ILE A 22 6.11 -12.92 -3.51
N GLN A 23 7.09 -13.79 -3.25
CA GLN A 23 7.20 -15.07 -3.93
C GLN A 23 6.02 -15.99 -3.62
N ARG A 24 5.60 -16.06 -2.36
CA ARG A 24 4.42 -16.83 -1.94
C ARG A 24 3.15 -16.28 -2.59
N MET A 25 3.01 -14.96 -2.64
CA MET A 25 1.90 -14.28 -3.31
C MET A 25 1.80 -14.66 -4.79
N ASP A 26 2.91 -14.55 -5.54
CA ASP A 26 2.96 -14.96 -6.95
C ASP A 26 2.57 -16.43 -7.13
N GLN A 27 3.13 -17.31 -6.29
CA GLN A 27 2.85 -18.75 -6.35
C GLN A 27 1.40 -19.13 -6.05
N GLU A 28 0.79 -18.49 -5.04
CA GLU A 28 -0.62 -18.73 -4.68
C GLU A 28 -1.57 -18.17 -5.74
N LEU A 29 -1.31 -16.96 -6.25
CA LEU A 29 -2.19 -16.30 -7.23
C LEU A 29 -2.14 -16.95 -8.60
N ARG A 30 -0.96 -17.42 -9.05
CA ARG A 30 -0.85 -18.09 -10.35
C ARG A 30 -1.52 -19.48 -10.34
N ALA A 31 -1.74 -20.10 -9.18
CA ALA A 31 -2.30 -21.45 -9.03
C ALA A 31 -1.65 -22.51 -9.96
N GLY A 32 -0.35 -22.36 -10.25
CA GLY A 32 0.40 -23.20 -11.20
C GLY A 32 0.55 -22.66 -12.64
N GLY A 33 0.03 -21.47 -12.94
CA GLY A 33 0.18 -20.75 -14.20
C GLY A 33 1.49 -19.96 -14.33
N SER A 34 1.58 -19.12 -15.38
CA SER A 34 2.73 -18.25 -15.65
C SER A 34 2.95 -17.23 -14.53
N PRO A 35 4.20 -16.73 -14.34
CA PRO A 35 4.46 -15.62 -13.42
C PRO A 35 3.59 -14.40 -13.73
N ILE A 36 3.22 -13.65 -12.69
CA ILE A 36 2.47 -12.40 -12.86
C ILE A 36 3.33 -11.40 -13.63
N GLU A 37 2.86 -10.97 -14.80
CA GLU A 37 3.51 -9.92 -15.59
C GLU A 37 3.31 -8.54 -14.95
N GLY A 38 4.04 -7.52 -15.43
CA GLY A 38 3.94 -6.16 -14.87
C GLY A 38 4.43 -5.99 -13.43
N PHE A 39 4.97 -7.05 -12.81
CA PHE A 39 5.49 -7.02 -11.45
C PHE A 39 6.90 -6.42 -11.39
N ARG A 40 7.09 -5.39 -10.56
CA ARG A 40 8.38 -4.73 -10.38
C ARG A 40 8.69 -4.56 -8.90
N ILE A 41 9.80 -5.15 -8.46
CA ILE A 41 10.36 -4.98 -7.11
C ILE A 41 10.90 -3.56 -6.95
N LEU A 42 10.69 -3.00 -5.76
CA LEU A 42 11.09 -1.67 -5.36
C LEU A 42 11.91 -1.75 -4.07
N GLU A 43 13.07 -1.11 -4.04
CA GLU A 43 13.97 -1.10 -2.87
C GLU A 43 14.24 0.33 -2.33
N SER A 44 13.66 1.35 -2.97
CA SER A 44 13.88 2.75 -2.64
C SER A 44 12.59 3.43 -2.21
N GLY A 45 12.56 3.98 -0.99
CA GLY A 45 11.41 4.76 -0.51
C GLY A 45 11.13 6.02 -1.34
N LEU A 46 12.15 6.61 -1.99
CA LEU A 46 11.97 7.72 -2.93
C LEU A 46 11.27 7.28 -4.20
N GLU A 47 11.65 6.13 -4.74
CA GLU A 47 11.02 5.56 -5.92
C GLU A 47 9.56 5.19 -5.64
N MET A 48 9.29 4.56 -4.49
CA MET A 48 7.93 4.29 -4.03
C MET A 48 7.09 5.56 -3.89
N LEU A 49 7.71 6.67 -3.45
CA LEU A 49 7.01 7.95 -3.34
C LEU A 49 6.65 8.50 -4.71
N TRP A 50 7.56 8.41 -5.68
CA TRP A 50 7.28 8.81 -7.06
C TRP A 50 6.13 7.99 -7.66
N ILE A 51 6.16 6.66 -7.52
CA ILE A 51 5.09 5.77 -7.99
C ILE A 51 3.75 6.14 -7.33
N THR A 52 3.76 6.43 -6.02
CA THR A 52 2.56 6.91 -5.32
C THR A 52 1.99 8.16 -5.98
N ARG A 53 2.86 9.13 -6.33
CA ARG A 53 2.41 10.36 -6.99
C ARG A 53 1.92 10.12 -8.41
N GLU A 54 2.55 9.20 -9.15
CA GLU A 54 2.09 8.80 -10.49
C GLU A 54 0.70 8.18 -10.43
N ILE A 55 0.45 7.26 -9.50
CA ILE A 55 -0.88 6.64 -9.31
C ILE A 55 -1.93 7.69 -8.94
N GLU A 56 -1.64 8.54 -7.95
CA GLU A 56 -2.57 9.61 -7.54
C GLU A 56 -2.90 10.57 -8.69
N ASN A 57 -1.91 10.94 -9.49
CA ASN A 57 -2.10 11.82 -10.64
C ASN A 57 -2.89 11.12 -11.76
N GLU A 58 -2.64 9.83 -12.01
CA GLU A 58 -3.37 9.06 -13.03
C GLU A 58 -4.86 8.96 -12.68
N VAL A 59 -5.18 8.60 -11.44
CA VAL A 59 -6.57 8.54 -10.96
C VAL A 59 -7.24 9.93 -11.02
N LEU A 60 -6.49 11.00 -10.77
CA LEU A 60 -7.00 12.37 -10.86
C LEU A 60 -7.31 12.79 -12.31
N GLN A 61 -6.42 12.48 -13.25
CA GLN A 61 -6.53 12.93 -14.65
C GLN A 61 -7.50 12.05 -15.45
N ASN A 62 -7.49 10.75 -15.16
CA ASN A 62 -8.31 9.76 -15.81
C ASN A 62 -9.04 8.99 -14.71
N PRO A 63 -10.14 9.49 -14.13
CA PRO A 63 -10.80 8.80 -13.00
C PRO A 63 -11.55 7.51 -13.40
N GLY A 64 -11.71 7.24 -14.70
CA GLY A 64 -12.49 6.12 -15.21
C GLY A 64 -13.96 6.15 -14.74
N ASP A 65 -14.65 5.02 -14.91
CA ASP A 65 -16.00 4.82 -14.36
C ASP A 65 -15.97 4.42 -12.88
N ASN A 66 -14.87 3.79 -12.43
CA ASN A 66 -14.67 3.35 -11.06
C ASN A 66 -13.67 4.27 -10.35
N LYS A 67 -14.19 5.31 -9.70
CA LYS A 67 -13.42 6.40 -9.09
C LYS A 67 -12.93 6.07 -7.69
N LYS A 68 -12.37 4.89 -7.48
CA LYS A 68 -12.05 4.39 -6.13
C LYS A 68 -10.56 4.16 -5.93
N LEU A 69 -10.02 4.74 -4.86
CA LEU A 69 -8.64 4.60 -4.46
C LEU A 69 -8.57 4.05 -3.02
N TYR A 70 -7.91 2.91 -2.86
CA TYR A 70 -7.62 2.33 -1.54
C TYR A 70 -6.20 2.71 -1.16
N VAL A 71 -6.02 3.24 0.06
CA VAL A 71 -4.74 3.78 0.51
C VAL A 71 -4.40 3.25 1.88
N GLY A 72 -3.23 2.63 1.98
CA GLY A 72 -2.65 2.20 3.24
C GLY A 72 -1.65 3.20 3.80
N PHE A 73 -1.69 3.35 5.11
CA PHE A 73 -0.72 4.10 5.89
C PHE A 73 -0.21 3.22 7.03
N GLN A 74 1.05 3.41 7.41
CA GLN A 74 1.58 2.77 8.61
C GLN A 74 0.76 3.11 9.87
N ASN A 75 0.33 4.37 9.98
CA ASN A 75 -0.50 4.86 11.08
C ASN A 75 -1.31 6.10 10.66
N SER A 76 -2.28 6.48 11.48
CA SER A 76 -3.13 7.67 11.24
C SER A 76 -2.34 8.99 11.18
N THR A 77 -1.17 9.08 11.82
CA THR A 77 -0.32 10.28 11.76
C THR A 77 0.26 10.50 10.36
N LYS A 78 0.51 9.43 9.59
CA LYS A 78 0.93 9.57 8.19
C LYS A 78 -0.18 10.18 7.32
N LEU A 79 -1.44 9.84 7.56
CA LEU A 79 -2.56 10.47 6.87
C LEU A 79 -2.61 11.98 7.17
N ASN A 80 -2.29 12.42 8.39
CA ASN A 80 -2.28 13.86 8.72
C ASN A 80 -1.37 14.66 7.77
N ILE A 81 -0.21 14.09 7.41
CA ILE A 81 0.78 14.72 6.52
C ILE A 81 0.22 14.87 5.10
N GLU A 82 -0.55 13.89 4.64
CA GLU A 82 -1.10 13.82 3.27
C GLU A 82 -2.55 14.31 3.16
N SER A 83 -3.16 14.72 4.28
CA SER A 83 -4.59 15.06 4.42
C SER A 83 -5.12 15.99 3.33
N ARG A 84 -4.37 17.04 2.99
CA ARG A 84 -4.76 18.02 1.96
C ARG A 84 -4.89 17.39 0.57
N ARG A 85 -4.06 16.39 0.28
CA ARG A 85 -4.07 15.71 -1.02
C ARG A 85 -5.31 14.84 -1.17
N TYR A 86 -5.62 14.05 -0.14
CA TYR A 86 -6.84 13.22 -0.17
C TYR A 86 -8.11 14.06 -0.12
N ALA A 87 -8.09 15.21 0.56
CA ALA A 87 -9.17 16.20 0.48
C ALA A 87 -9.38 16.72 -0.95
N MET A 88 -8.31 16.91 -1.72
CA MET A 88 -8.39 17.32 -3.13
C MET A 88 -8.95 16.21 -4.01
N LEU A 89 -8.46 14.97 -3.87
CA LEU A 89 -8.98 13.81 -4.61
C LEU A 89 -10.48 13.61 -4.35
N LYS A 90 -10.91 13.67 -3.08
CA LYS A 90 -12.33 13.59 -2.72
C LYS A 90 -13.17 14.70 -3.37
N LYS A 91 -12.68 15.93 -3.40
CA LYS A 91 -13.37 17.06 -4.07
C LYS A 91 -13.54 16.85 -5.58
N THR A 92 -12.67 16.06 -6.21
CA THR A 92 -12.80 15.68 -7.63
C THR A 92 -13.72 14.47 -7.86
N GLY A 93 -14.36 13.97 -6.81
CA GLY A 93 -15.28 12.83 -6.87
C GLY A 93 -14.58 11.48 -6.88
N ILE A 94 -13.36 11.40 -6.35
CA ILE A 94 -12.64 10.14 -6.12
C ILE A 94 -12.93 9.66 -4.70
N ASP A 95 -13.49 8.47 -4.58
CA ASP A 95 -13.80 7.81 -3.32
C ASP A 95 -12.53 7.18 -2.75
N VAL A 96 -11.96 7.81 -1.73
CA VAL A 96 -10.74 7.33 -1.08
C VAL A 96 -11.10 6.55 0.19
N VAL A 97 -10.69 5.29 0.26
CA VAL A 97 -10.77 4.47 1.47
C VAL A 97 -9.37 4.36 2.08
N GLY A 98 -9.18 4.95 3.27
CA GLY A 98 -7.91 4.95 3.97
C GLY A 98 -7.85 3.88 5.07
N PHE A 99 -6.69 3.26 5.23
CA PHE A 99 -6.41 2.23 6.22
C PHE A 99 -5.15 2.59 7.00
N GLY A 100 -5.12 2.30 8.29
CA GLY A 100 -3.87 2.41 9.05
C GLY A 100 -4.04 2.19 10.54
N GLU A 101 -2.92 2.11 11.25
CA GLU A 101 -2.91 1.94 12.70
C GLU A 101 -3.61 3.12 13.39
N GLY A 102 -4.60 2.77 14.24
CA GLY A 102 -5.27 3.69 15.14
C GLY A 102 -6.35 4.57 14.51
N GLU A 103 -7.01 5.33 15.37
CA GLU A 103 -8.04 6.29 14.96
C GLU A 103 -7.41 7.53 14.30
N THR A 104 -8.15 8.12 13.36
CA THR A 104 -7.79 9.40 12.73
C THR A 104 -8.66 10.54 13.27
N SER A 105 -8.23 11.78 13.06
CA SER A 105 -9.01 12.95 13.45
C SER A 105 -10.31 13.04 12.62
N LYS A 106 -11.35 13.68 13.17
CA LYS A 106 -12.61 13.92 12.44
C LYS A 106 -12.39 14.70 11.14
N GLU A 107 -11.45 15.64 11.14
CA GLU A 107 -11.07 16.40 9.95
C GLU A 107 -10.53 15.48 8.85
N ASN A 108 -9.60 14.58 9.20
CA ASN A 108 -9.00 13.67 8.23
C ASN A 108 -9.96 12.58 7.77
N ALA A 109 -10.79 12.04 8.66
CA ALA A 109 -11.88 11.16 8.27
C ALA A 109 -12.84 11.86 7.28
N GLY A 110 -13.13 13.15 7.50
CA GLY A 110 -13.96 13.95 6.59
C GLY A 110 -13.37 14.14 5.19
N ASN A 111 -12.04 14.02 5.04
CA ASN A 111 -11.33 14.10 3.76
C ASN A 111 -11.32 12.78 2.97
N LEU A 112 -11.85 11.70 3.54
CA LEU A 112 -11.93 10.37 2.94
C LEU A 112 -13.40 9.95 2.78
N GLU A 113 -13.67 8.96 1.93
CA GLU A 113 -14.97 8.28 1.95
C GLU A 113 -15.10 7.44 3.22
N GLN A 114 -14.01 6.77 3.61
CA GLN A 114 -13.95 5.96 4.81
C GLN A 114 -12.52 5.92 5.37
N TRP A 115 -12.40 5.91 6.71
CA TRP A 115 -11.20 5.50 7.42
C TRP A 115 -11.44 4.17 8.12
N VAL A 116 -10.56 3.20 7.90
CA VAL A 116 -10.56 1.91 8.59
C VAL A 116 -9.40 1.90 9.58
N ALA A 117 -9.73 2.04 10.86
CA ALA A 117 -8.75 1.95 11.94
C ALA A 117 -8.35 0.49 12.14
N LEU A 118 -7.04 0.24 12.13
CA LEU A 118 -6.46 -1.10 12.27
C LEU A 118 -5.67 -1.21 13.59
N PRO A 119 -5.59 -2.41 14.19
CA PRO A 119 -4.61 -2.68 15.21
C PRO A 119 -3.19 -2.60 14.62
N ARG A 120 -2.18 -2.39 15.47
CA ARG A 120 -0.78 -2.41 15.04
C ARG A 120 -0.37 -3.81 14.60
N ASN A 121 0.05 -3.95 13.34
CA ASN A 121 0.67 -5.17 12.85
C ASN A 121 1.69 -4.85 11.74
N THR A 122 2.98 -4.82 12.08
CA THR A 122 4.04 -4.43 11.12
C THR A 122 4.29 -5.46 10.02
N SER A 123 3.70 -6.66 10.12
CA SER A 123 3.81 -7.73 9.12
C SER A 123 2.60 -7.82 8.20
N ALA A 124 1.46 -7.27 8.62
CA ALA A 124 0.23 -7.30 7.84
C ALA A 124 0.29 -6.30 6.69
N PHE A 125 -0.27 -6.69 5.54
CA PHE A 125 -0.37 -5.87 4.35
C PHE A 125 -1.13 -4.56 4.61
N GLU A 126 -2.26 -4.64 5.31
CA GLU A 126 -3.19 -3.53 5.52
C GLU A 126 -2.59 -2.40 6.39
N ASN A 127 -1.53 -2.71 7.14
CA ASN A 127 -0.77 -1.75 7.91
C ASN A 127 0.40 -1.13 7.12
N GLN A 128 0.63 -1.51 5.86
CA GLN A 128 1.73 -0.95 5.07
C GLN A 128 1.31 0.26 4.25
N TRP A 129 2.30 0.90 3.64
CA TRP A 129 2.05 1.91 2.62
C TRP A 129 1.64 1.24 1.32
N TYR A 130 0.40 1.45 0.89
CA TYR A 130 -0.07 0.89 -0.39
C TYR A 130 -1.04 1.83 -1.08
N LEU A 131 -1.14 1.70 -2.39
CA LEU A 131 -2.16 2.34 -3.22
C LEU A 131 -2.73 1.30 -4.18
N ILE A 132 -4.05 1.13 -4.15
CA ILE A 132 -4.77 0.25 -5.07
C ILE A 132 -5.87 1.04 -5.76
N THR A 133 -5.85 1.04 -7.08
CA THR A 133 -6.96 1.50 -7.92
C THR A 133 -7.41 0.37 -8.84
N THR A 134 -8.72 0.28 -9.08
CA THR A 134 -9.33 -0.71 -9.98
C THR A 134 -9.71 -0.13 -11.34
N GLY A 135 -9.51 1.17 -11.55
CA GLY A 135 -9.79 1.83 -12.82
C GLY A 135 -9.20 3.24 -12.90
N PRO A 136 -8.98 3.77 -14.12
CA PRO A 136 -9.23 3.16 -15.43
C PRO A 136 -8.17 2.12 -15.80
N VAL A 137 -6.94 2.25 -15.29
CA VAL A 137 -5.91 1.21 -15.36
C VAL A 137 -5.74 0.65 -13.96
N PRO A 138 -5.90 -0.67 -13.77
CA PRO A 138 -5.70 -1.30 -12.47
C PRO A 138 -4.23 -1.18 -12.07
N ILE A 139 -3.97 -0.70 -10.86
CA ILE A 139 -2.61 -0.61 -10.31
C ILE A 139 -2.65 -1.00 -8.84
N VAL A 140 -1.72 -1.87 -8.46
CA VAL A 140 -1.44 -2.27 -7.08
C VAL A 140 0.00 -1.88 -6.78
N PHE A 141 0.18 -0.96 -5.84
CA PHE A 141 1.47 -0.61 -5.28
C PHE A 141 1.48 -0.94 -3.79
N VAL A 142 2.57 -1.53 -3.30
CA VAL A 142 2.76 -1.88 -1.90
C VAL A 142 4.22 -1.65 -1.50
N GLY A 143 4.45 -0.96 -0.40
CA GLY A 143 5.75 -0.71 0.21
C GLY A 143 5.73 -1.08 1.69
N TRP A 144 6.42 -2.16 2.04
CA TRP A 144 6.70 -2.52 3.42
C TRP A 144 7.80 -1.64 3.97
N GLU A 145 7.60 -1.14 5.18
CA GLU A 145 8.68 -0.57 5.96
C GLU A 145 9.45 -1.72 6.62
N THR A 146 10.70 -1.92 6.21
CA THR A 146 11.56 -3.03 6.69
C THR A 146 12.58 -2.59 7.74
N SER A 147 12.53 -1.33 8.18
CA SER A 147 13.34 -0.85 9.29
C SER A 147 12.89 -1.42 10.63
N ASP A 148 13.61 -1.06 11.69
CA ASP A 148 13.30 -1.44 13.06
C ASP A 148 11.80 -1.27 13.38
N GLN A 149 11.18 -2.32 13.94
CA GLN A 149 9.76 -2.34 14.26
C GLN A 149 9.37 -1.29 15.31
N GLU A 150 10.31 -0.90 16.18
CA GLU A 150 10.09 0.19 17.14
C GLU A 150 9.94 1.53 16.42
N LYS A 151 10.58 1.70 15.26
CA LYS A 151 10.52 2.91 14.44
C LYS A 151 9.39 2.87 13.41
N PHE A 152 8.61 1.79 13.33
CA PHE A 152 7.59 1.61 12.31
C PHE A 152 6.61 2.78 12.25
N GLY A 153 6.47 3.39 11.07
CA GLY A 153 5.56 4.51 10.87
C GLY A 153 6.02 5.84 11.50
N GLU A 154 7.22 5.90 12.07
CA GLU A 154 7.84 7.15 12.55
C GLU A 154 8.63 7.86 11.43
N GLY A 155 8.99 9.13 11.59
CA GLY A 155 9.85 9.87 10.63
C GLY A 155 9.32 9.99 9.19
N GLY A 156 10.20 10.32 8.25
CA GLY A 156 9.91 10.35 6.81
C GLY A 156 10.70 9.29 6.05
N ILE A 157 10.44 9.14 4.74
CA ILE A 157 11.10 8.14 3.90
C ILE A 157 12.64 8.25 3.85
N SER A 158 13.19 9.45 4.11
CA SER A 158 14.63 9.73 4.14
C SER A 158 15.20 9.83 5.55
N SER A 159 14.42 9.51 6.59
CA SER A 159 14.93 9.51 7.96
C SER A 159 15.98 8.42 8.16
N GLU A 160 16.96 8.69 9.02
CA GLU A 160 18.06 7.76 9.28
C GLU A 160 17.56 6.39 9.76
N GLY A 161 18.07 5.33 9.13
CA GLY A 161 17.71 3.95 9.44
C GLY A 161 16.37 3.50 8.84
N LYS A 162 15.67 4.33 8.06
CA LYS A 162 14.47 3.91 7.32
C LYS A 162 14.84 3.10 6.10
N GLN A 163 14.13 1.98 5.94
CA GLN A 163 14.32 1.05 4.84
C GLN A 163 12.95 0.58 4.38
N PHE A 164 12.82 0.41 3.06
CA PHE A 164 11.57 -0.02 2.45
C PHE A 164 11.83 -1.06 1.39
N ARG A 165 10.91 -2.01 1.26
CA ARG A 165 10.85 -2.98 0.17
C ARG A 165 9.42 -3.16 -0.28
N GLY A 166 9.20 -3.36 -1.56
CA GLY A 166 7.85 -3.38 -2.09
C GLY A 166 7.77 -3.80 -3.54
N PHE A 167 6.59 -3.62 -4.11
CA PHE A 167 6.36 -3.85 -5.51
C PHE A 167 5.28 -2.94 -6.08
N VAL A 168 5.25 -2.86 -7.41
CA VAL A 168 4.12 -2.34 -8.18
C VAL A 168 3.75 -3.35 -9.26
N SER A 169 2.45 -3.46 -9.54
CA SER A 169 1.91 -4.26 -10.64
C SER A 169 0.63 -3.63 -11.18
N ASN A 170 0.32 -3.89 -12.44
CA ASN A 170 -0.90 -3.48 -13.12
C ASN A 170 -1.80 -4.67 -13.53
N GLU A 171 -1.58 -5.84 -12.92
CA GLU A 171 -2.34 -7.05 -13.24
C GLU A 171 -3.63 -7.16 -12.45
N CYS A 172 -4.74 -7.46 -13.15
CA CYS A 172 -6.09 -7.52 -12.57
C CYS A 172 -6.24 -8.61 -11.50
N GLU A 173 -5.49 -9.70 -11.57
CA GLU A 173 -5.59 -10.82 -10.63
C GLU A 173 -5.20 -10.42 -9.20
N LEU A 174 -4.30 -9.44 -9.06
CA LEU A 174 -3.96 -8.86 -7.77
C LEU A 174 -5.13 -8.04 -7.21
N LEU A 175 -6.06 -7.50 -8.00
CA LEU A 175 -7.18 -6.73 -7.46
C LEU A 175 -8.18 -7.56 -6.63
N LYS A 176 -8.12 -8.90 -6.71
CA LYS A 176 -8.81 -9.78 -5.75
C LYS A 176 -8.31 -9.56 -4.31
N LEU A 177 -7.16 -8.91 -4.12
CA LEU A 177 -6.68 -8.33 -2.85
C LEU A 177 -7.77 -7.51 -2.15
N GLN A 178 -8.45 -6.64 -2.91
CA GLN A 178 -9.44 -5.70 -2.41
C GLN A 178 -10.71 -6.39 -1.85
N SER A 179 -10.92 -7.67 -2.17
CA SER A 179 -12.06 -8.45 -1.66
C SER A 179 -11.82 -9.01 -0.26
N ASN A 180 -10.55 -9.03 0.20
CA ASN A 180 -10.12 -9.62 1.46
C ASN A 180 -9.69 -8.57 2.51
N ILE A 181 -9.74 -7.29 2.15
CA ILE A 181 -9.47 -6.11 3.00
C ILE A 181 -10.81 -5.44 3.29
#